data_AF-A0A1Y5XYK3-F1
#
_entry.id   AF-A0A1Y5XYK3-F1
#
_cell.length_a   1.000
_cell.length_b   1.000
_cell.length_c   1.000
_cell.angle_alpha   90.00
_cell.angle_beta   90.00
_cell.angle_gamma   90.00
#
_symmetry.space_group_name_H-M   'P 1'
#
loop_
_entity.id
_entity.type
_entity.pdbx_description
1 polymer ?
#
loop_
_entity_poly.entity_id
_entity_poly.type
_entity_poly.pdbx_seq_one_letter_code
_entity_poly.pdbx_strand_id
1 'polypeptide(L)'
;MTVTGPPYREKLISAATCDEPVIAVGHSGAGALLPAIADTAIFVDALLPHPGQSWFDIAPPPAQAQLRGLATEGELPPWHEWFAPEDLPLPDGPLRTQFLAEIPRLPLAYFAEPAPVTPAIRQAAYIRLSEPYDTAADHAERLGWFVHRENAHHLAILTDPEQMADLIMIGLAEITLA
;
A
#
# COMPACT_ATOMS: atom_id res chain seq x y z
N MET A 1 -5.17 10.82 -11.10
CA MET A 1 -6.54 10.28 -11.31
C MET A 1 -7.42 10.77 -10.17
N THR A 2 -8.50 11.48 -10.47
CA THR A 2 -9.53 11.80 -9.47
C THR A 2 -10.44 10.58 -9.33
N VAL A 3 -10.38 9.87 -8.19
CA VAL A 3 -11.27 8.73 -7.92
C VAL A 3 -12.68 9.29 -7.66
N THR A 4 -13.48 9.43 -8.72
CA THR A 4 -14.82 10.03 -8.63
C THR A 4 -15.86 8.96 -8.27
N GLY A 5 -16.32 9.00 -7.02
CA GLY A 5 -17.42 8.19 -6.48
C GLY A 5 -17.15 6.68 -6.36
N PRO A 6 -17.95 5.95 -5.56
CA PRO A 6 -17.85 4.49 -5.46
C PRO A 6 -18.30 3.79 -6.76
N PRO A 7 -17.96 2.50 -6.96
CA PRO A 7 -17.00 1.72 -6.16
C PRO A 7 -15.58 2.24 -6.42
N TYR A 8 -14.78 2.41 -5.36
CA TYR A 8 -13.45 3.01 -5.49
C TYR A 8 -12.40 1.92 -5.75
N ARG A 9 -12.42 0.85 -4.96
CA ARG A 9 -11.44 -0.25 -5.06
C ARG A 9 -11.55 -1.01 -6.38
N GLU A 10 -12.77 -1.27 -6.87
CA GLU A 10 -12.99 -1.93 -8.17
C GLU A 10 -12.37 -1.14 -9.33
N LYS A 11 -12.51 0.19 -9.31
CA LYS A 11 -11.89 1.06 -10.33
C LYS A 11 -10.37 0.98 -10.30
N LEU A 12 -9.76 0.93 -9.11
CA LEU A 12 -8.31 0.78 -8.95
C LEU A 12 -7.83 -0.59 -9.44
N ILE A 13 -8.54 -1.67 -9.09
CA ILE A 13 -8.23 -3.03 -9.52
C ILE A 13 -8.33 -3.11 -11.05
N SER A 14 -9.42 -2.62 -11.64
CA SER A 14 -9.59 -2.61 -13.10
C SER A 14 -8.51 -1.79 -13.80
N ALA A 15 -8.04 -0.69 -13.21
CA ALA A 15 -6.96 0.11 -13.78
C ALA A 15 -5.57 -0.55 -13.67
N ALA A 16 -5.39 -1.45 -12.70
CA ALA A 16 -4.13 -2.15 -12.44
C ALA A 16 -4.06 -3.56 -13.06
N THR A 17 -5.20 -4.12 -13.49
CA THR A 17 -5.28 -5.45 -14.08
C THR A 17 -4.89 -5.41 -15.56
N CYS A 18 -4.14 -6.42 -16.01
CA CYS A 18 -3.78 -6.62 -17.41
C CYS A 18 -4.12 -8.05 -17.86
N ASP A 19 -4.22 -8.26 -19.18
CA ASP A 19 -4.59 -9.55 -19.77
C ASP A 19 -3.43 -10.57 -19.75
N GLU A 20 -2.20 -10.12 -19.51
CA GLU A 20 -1.01 -10.96 -19.46
C GLU A 20 -0.64 -11.38 -18.02
N PRO A 21 -0.01 -12.54 -17.82
CA PRO A 21 0.48 -12.94 -16.52
C PRO A 21 1.53 -11.96 -16.01
N VAL A 22 1.22 -11.30 -14.90
CA VAL A 22 2.11 -10.34 -14.23
C VAL A 22 2.31 -10.69 -12.77
N ILE A 23 3.35 -10.09 -12.19
CA ILE A 23 3.58 -10.08 -10.75
C ILE A 23 3.21 -8.68 -10.27
N ALA A 24 2.24 -8.60 -9.36
CA ALA A 24 1.77 -7.33 -8.87
C ALA A 24 2.63 -6.86 -7.69
N VAL A 25 3.19 -5.66 -7.78
CA VAL A 25 3.94 -5.03 -6.68
C VAL A 25 3.05 -3.97 -6.03
N GLY A 26 2.74 -4.13 -4.75
CA GLY A 26 1.88 -3.19 -4.02
C GLY A 26 2.61 -2.52 -2.86
N HIS A 27 2.51 -1.21 -2.79
CA HIS A 27 3.06 -0.39 -1.71
C HIS A 27 1.95 0.16 -0.80
N SER A 28 2.23 0.25 0.51
CA SER A 28 1.31 0.86 1.48
C SER A 28 -0.11 0.27 1.41
N GLY A 29 -1.15 1.10 1.31
CA GLY A 29 -2.54 0.66 1.20
C GLY A 29 -2.86 -0.18 -0.05
N ALA A 30 -2.02 -0.16 -1.10
CA ALA A 30 -2.26 -0.93 -2.32
C ALA A 30 -2.11 -2.45 -2.09
N GLY A 31 -1.36 -2.86 -1.06
CA GLY A 31 -1.19 -4.28 -0.69
C GLY A 31 -2.53 -5.01 -0.51
N ALA A 32 -3.54 -4.33 0.04
CA ALA A 32 -4.86 -4.91 0.27
C ALA A 32 -5.61 -5.27 -1.03
N LEU A 33 -5.19 -4.76 -2.19
CA LEU A 33 -5.83 -4.99 -3.49
C LEU A 33 -5.12 -6.07 -4.32
N LEU A 34 -3.89 -6.47 -3.96
CA LEU A 34 -3.06 -7.36 -4.77
C LEU A 34 -3.72 -8.70 -5.13
N PRO A 35 -4.42 -9.39 -4.21
CA PRO A 35 -5.06 -10.67 -4.55
C PRO A 35 -6.23 -10.57 -5.53
N ALA A 36 -6.68 -9.34 -5.85
CA ALA A 36 -7.69 -9.10 -6.88
C ALA A 36 -7.07 -8.75 -8.25
N ILE A 37 -5.75 -8.54 -8.31
CA ILE A 37 -5.02 -8.09 -9.50
C ILE A 37 -4.21 -9.23 -10.11
N ALA A 38 -3.53 -10.03 -9.28
CA ALA A 38 -2.68 -11.12 -9.72
C ALA A 38 -2.63 -12.26 -8.71
N ASP A 39 -2.24 -13.46 -9.15
CA ASP A 39 -2.02 -14.63 -8.29
C ASP A 39 -0.65 -14.65 -7.63
N THR A 40 0.28 -13.83 -8.13
CA THR A 40 1.64 -13.66 -7.60
C THR A 40 1.91 -12.19 -7.29
N ALA A 41 2.42 -11.90 -6.08
CA ALA A 41 2.58 -10.52 -5.64
C ALA A 41 3.81 -10.26 -4.75
N ILE A 42 4.33 -9.03 -4.79
CA ILE A 42 5.34 -8.53 -3.87
C ILE A 42 4.75 -7.37 -3.08
N PHE A 43 4.72 -7.51 -1.76
CA PHE A 43 4.24 -6.48 -0.85
C PHE A 43 5.44 -5.64 -0.41
N VAL A 44 5.44 -4.34 -0.66
CA VAL A 44 6.50 -3.42 -0.27
C VAL A 44 5.97 -2.47 0.80
N ASP A 45 6.29 -2.73 2.06
CA ASP A 45 5.86 -1.93 3.21
C ASP A 45 4.34 -1.66 3.15
N ALA A 46 3.56 -2.74 3.05
CA ALA A 46 2.18 -2.71 2.58
C ALA A 46 1.21 -3.44 3.50
N LEU A 47 -0.05 -3.01 3.48
CA LEU A 47 -1.14 -3.70 4.17
C LEU A 47 -1.32 -5.10 3.56
N LEU A 48 -1.49 -6.10 4.43
CA LEU A 48 -1.89 -7.43 3.98
C LEU A 48 -3.40 -7.47 3.65
N PRO A 49 -3.85 -8.43 2.83
CA PRO A 49 -5.25 -8.57 2.45
C PRO A 49 -6.18 -8.79 3.66
N HIS A 50 -7.32 -8.12 3.67
CA HIS A 50 -8.35 -8.19 4.73
C HIS A 50 -9.76 -8.37 4.09
N PRO A 51 -10.04 -9.54 3.51
CA PRO A 51 -11.17 -9.74 2.61
C PRO A 51 -12.52 -9.44 3.29
N GLY A 52 -13.33 -8.61 2.64
CA GLY A 52 -14.66 -8.22 3.14
C GLY A 52 -14.64 -7.22 4.30
N GLN A 53 -13.47 -6.81 4.78
CA GLN A 53 -13.31 -5.77 5.80
C GLN A 53 -12.86 -4.46 5.15
N SER A 54 -13.35 -3.33 5.66
CA SER A 54 -12.86 -1.99 5.29
C SER A 54 -11.58 -1.64 6.06
N TRP A 55 -10.93 -0.53 5.70
CA TRP A 55 -9.78 -0.04 6.47
C TRP A 55 -10.20 0.35 7.89
N PHE A 56 -11.40 0.93 8.06
CA PHE A 56 -11.94 1.26 9.39
C PHE A 56 -12.21 0.03 10.27
N ASP A 57 -12.38 -1.16 9.70
CA ASP A 57 -12.59 -2.37 10.50
C ASP A 57 -11.27 -2.92 11.08
N ILE A 58 -10.13 -2.62 10.44
CA ILE A 58 -8.83 -3.20 10.80
C ILE A 58 -7.84 -2.18 11.39
N ALA A 59 -8.04 -0.89 11.13
CA ALA A 59 -7.13 0.15 11.60
C ALA A 59 -7.22 0.34 13.12
N PRO A 60 -6.13 0.72 13.80
CA PRO A 60 -6.17 1.05 15.23
C PRO A 60 -7.17 2.18 15.53
N PRO A 61 -7.95 2.13 16.63
CA PRO A 61 -8.96 3.16 16.93
C PRO A 61 -8.45 4.61 16.90
N PRO A 62 -7.22 4.94 17.36
CA PRO A 62 -6.69 6.30 17.23
C PRO A 62 -6.53 6.75 15.78
N ALA A 63 -6.06 5.87 14.88
CA ALA A 63 -5.90 6.17 13.46
C ALA A 63 -7.28 6.38 12.79
N GLN A 64 -8.28 5.58 13.16
CA GLN A 64 -9.65 5.77 12.69
C GLN A 64 -10.21 7.13 13.11
N ALA A 65 -10.03 7.51 14.38
CA ALA A 65 -10.52 8.77 14.93
C ALA A 65 -9.83 9.97 14.27
N GLN A 66 -8.50 9.90 14.08
CA GLN A 66 -7.73 10.92 13.37
C GLN A 66 -8.27 11.12 11.95
N LEU A 67 -8.40 10.05 11.17
CA LEU A 67 -8.83 10.14 9.78
C LEU A 67 -10.25 10.72 9.66
N ARG A 68 -11.17 10.33 10.55
CA ARG A 68 -12.52 10.92 10.61
C ARG A 68 -12.49 12.40 10.98
N GLY A 69 -11.59 12.81 11.87
CA GLY A 69 -11.43 14.20 12.31
C GLY A 69 -10.82 15.12 11.25
N LEU A 70 -10.02 14.58 10.32
CA LEU A 70 -9.43 15.33 9.20
C LEU A 70 -10.44 15.64 8.08
N ALA A 71 -11.52 14.86 7.99
CA ALA A 71 -12.47 15.00 6.90
C ALA A 71 -13.34 16.25 7.07
N THR A 72 -13.46 17.04 6.00
CA THR A 72 -14.41 18.16 5.89
C THR A 72 -15.40 17.84 4.79
N GLU A 73 -16.70 17.83 5.11
CA GLU A 73 -17.78 17.47 4.18
C GLU A 73 -17.58 16.09 3.50
N GLY A 74 -16.99 15.13 4.23
CA GLY A 74 -16.72 13.78 3.73
C GLY A 74 -15.47 13.65 2.87
N GLU A 75 -14.69 14.72 2.69
CA GLU A 75 -13.45 14.73 1.92
C GLU A 75 -12.22 14.92 2.83
N LEU A 76 -11.23 14.06 2.64
CA LEU A 76 -9.93 14.15 3.28
C LEU A 76 -9.01 15.11 2.50
N PRO A 77 -8.16 15.88 3.19
CA PRO A 77 -7.08 16.61 2.53
C PRO A 77 -6.08 15.60 1.91
N PRO A 78 -5.16 16.05 1.04
CA PRO A 78 -4.02 15.26 0.60
C PRO A 78 -3.31 14.58 1.77
N TRP A 79 -2.89 13.32 1.60
CA TRP A 79 -2.42 12.51 2.73
C TRP A 79 -1.14 13.02 3.41
N HIS A 80 -0.35 13.83 2.71
CA HIS A 80 0.82 14.47 3.32
C HIS A 80 0.45 15.48 4.41
N GLU A 81 -0.80 15.98 4.43
CA GLU A 81 -1.33 16.86 5.47
C GLU A 81 -1.90 16.08 6.68
N TRP A 82 -1.91 14.75 6.64
CA TRP A 82 -2.40 13.91 7.74
C TRP A 82 -1.36 13.75 8.87
N PHE A 83 -0.11 14.07 8.56
CA PHE A 83 1.07 13.91 9.41
C PHE A 83 1.79 15.25 9.57
N ALA A 84 2.70 15.35 10.55
CA ALA A 84 3.54 16.53 10.63
C ALA A 84 4.53 16.55 9.44
N PRO A 85 4.89 17.72 8.88
CA PRO A 85 5.82 17.79 7.74
C PRO A 85 7.16 17.10 7.97
N GLU A 86 7.64 17.06 9.22
CA GLU A 86 8.85 16.38 9.67
C GLU A 86 8.74 14.84 9.67
N ASP A 87 7.53 14.29 9.71
CA ASP A 87 7.28 12.85 9.66
C ASP A 87 7.31 12.31 8.23
N LEU A 88 7.41 13.20 7.23
CA LEU A 88 7.53 12.82 5.82
C LEU A 88 9.01 12.73 5.45
N PRO A 89 9.57 11.52 5.22
CA PRO A 89 10.95 11.32 4.82
C PRO A 89 11.15 11.65 3.33
N LEU A 90 10.81 12.87 2.93
CA LEU A 90 10.98 13.42 1.60
C LEU A 90 12.00 14.55 1.64
N PRO A 91 13.13 14.43 0.93
CA PRO A 91 14.12 15.50 0.88
C PRO A 91 13.54 16.76 0.24
N ASP A 92 13.99 17.92 0.69
CA ASP A 92 13.66 19.18 0.03
C ASP A 92 14.16 19.19 -1.42
N GLY A 93 13.36 19.75 -2.32
CA GLY A 93 13.73 19.89 -3.73
C GLY A 93 12.60 19.60 -4.71
N PRO A 94 12.91 19.55 -6.02
CA PRO A 94 11.91 19.37 -7.07
C PRO A 94 11.06 18.11 -6.91
N LEU A 95 11.67 16.99 -6.46
CA LEU A 95 10.98 15.73 -6.23
C LEU A 95 9.84 15.88 -5.22
N ARG A 96 10.11 16.51 -4.06
CA ARG A 96 9.10 16.77 -3.03
C ARG A 96 7.99 17.66 -3.58
N THR A 97 8.34 18.77 -4.23
CA THR A 97 7.34 19.69 -4.80
C THR A 97 6.42 19.00 -5.81
N GLN A 98 6.99 18.22 -6.72
CA GLN A 98 6.21 17.49 -7.72
C GLN A 98 5.31 16.44 -7.06
N PHE A 99 5.88 15.61 -6.19
CA PHE A 99 5.14 14.54 -5.53
C PHE A 99 3.97 15.06 -4.71
N LEU A 100 4.18 16.10 -3.89
CA LEU A 100 3.12 16.67 -3.05
C LEU A 100 1.98 17.27 -3.89
N ALA A 101 2.28 17.82 -5.07
CA ALA A 101 1.28 18.36 -5.99
C ALA A 101 0.41 17.27 -6.66
N GLU A 102 0.88 16.03 -6.72
CA GLU A 102 0.17 14.89 -7.32
C GLU A 102 -0.78 14.18 -6.33
N ILE A 103 -0.64 14.45 -5.02
CA ILE A 103 -1.44 13.78 -3.99
C ILE A 103 -2.88 14.32 -4.02
N PRO A 104 -3.89 13.47 -4.32
CA PRO A 104 -5.26 13.91 -4.40
C PRO A 104 -5.90 14.04 -3.02
N ARG A 105 -6.98 14.82 -2.95
CA ARG A 105 -8.00 14.65 -1.92
C ARG A 105 -8.70 13.32 -2.11
N LEU A 106 -9.15 12.71 -1.02
CA LEU A 106 -9.84 11.42 -1.07
C LEU A 106 -11.16 11.46 -0.31
N PRO A 107 -12.23 10.85 -0.83
CA PRO A 107 -13.46 10.72 -0.06
C PRO A 107 -13.22 9.80 1.14
N LEU A 108 -13.67 10.20 2.33
CA LEU A 108 -13.60 9.38 3.55
C LEU A 108 -14.28 8.01 3.35
N ALA A 109 -15.29 7.96 2.48
CA ALA A 109 -15.99 6.74 2.10
C ALA A 109 -15.08 5.69 1.43
N TYR A 110 -13.94 6.08 0.83
CA TYR A 110 -12.92 5.14 0.32
C TYR A 110 -12.44 4.18 1.42
N PHE A 111 -12.19 4.71 2.62
CA PHE A 111 -11.70 3.93 3.75
C PHE A 111 -12.78 3.06 4.40
N ALA A 112 -14.06 3.37 4.15
CA ALA A 112 -15.21 2.59 4.57
C ALA A 112 -15.61 1.51 3.56
N GLU A 113 -15.08 1.54 2.33
CA GLU A 113 -15.35 0.50 1.33
C GLU A 113 -14.62 -0.80 1.71
N PRO A 114 -15.36 -1.93 1.83
CA PRO A 114 -14.77 -3.24 2.08
C PRO A 114 -13.75 -3.63 1.02
N ALA A 115 -12.65 -4.27 1.42
CA ALA A 115 -11.72 -4.86 0.48
C ALA A 115 -12.37 -6.05 -0.28
N PRO A 116 -11.94 -6.32 -1.52
CA PRO A 116 -12.43 -7.45 -2.30
C PRO A 116 -12.32 -8.77 -1.55
N VAL A 117 -13.31 -9.64 -1.73
CA VAL A 117 -13.25 -11.03 -1.29
C VAL A 117 -12.74 -11.86 -2.46
N THR A 118 -11.47 -12.27 -2.39
CA THR A 118 -10.80 -13.04 -3.44
C THR A 118 -10.10 -14.25 -2.83
N PRO A 119 -9.68 -15.24 -3.65
CA PRO A 119 -8.75 -16.26 -3.21
C PRO A 119 -7.48 -15.63 -2.61
N ALA A 120 -6.85 -16.35 -1.70
CA ALA A 120 -5.55 -15.94 -1.17
C ALA A 120 -4.50 -15.91 -2.30
N ILE A 121 -3.55 -15.00 -2.17
CA ILE A 121 -2.40 -14.92 -3.09
C ILE A 121 -1.66 -16.27 -3.10
N ARG A 122 -1.33 -16.77 -4.29
CA ARG A 122 -0.74 -18.10 -4.45
C ARG A 122 0.74 -18.10 -4.08
N GLN A 123 1.47 -17.10 -4.54
CA GLN A 123 2.89 -16.90 -4.26
C GLN A 123 3.12 -15.44 -3.89
N ALA A 124 3.87 -15.21 -2.81
CA ALA A 124 4.17 -13.85 -2.39
C ALA A 124 5.51 -13.71 -1.69
N ALA A 125 6.04 -12.50 -1.78
CA ALA A 125 7.17 -12.01 -1.00
C ALA A 125 6.77 -10.70 -0.32
N TYR A 126 7.44 -10.40 0.80
CA TYR A 126 7.24 -9.17 1.54
C TYR A 126 8.58 -8.45 1.74
N ILE A 127 8.63 -7.17 1.43
CA ILE A 127 9.77 -6.29 1.66
C ILE A 127 9.30 -5.27 2.71
N ARG A 128 9.77 -5.42 3.95
CA ARG A 128 9.51 -4.49 5.04
C ARG A 128 10.53 -3.37 4.97
N LEU A 129 10.07 -2.11 4.96
CA LEU A 129 10.93 -0.93 4.94
C LEU A 129 10.89 -0.16 6.27
N SER A 130 9.75 -0.15 6.97
CA SER A 130 9.55 0.68 8.16
C SER A 130 8.85 -0.04 9.33
N GLU A 131 9.11 0.45 10.55
CA GLU A 131 8.58 -0.13 11.80
C GLU A 131 7.06 -0.29 11.85
N PRO A 132 6.23 0.67 11.35
CA PRO A 132 4.78 0.50 11.34
C PRO A 132 4.28 -0.77 10.64
N TYR A 133 5.09 -1.38 9.78
CA TYR A 133 4.76 -2.59 9.02
C TYR A 133 5.37 -3.88 9.59
N ASP A 134 5.97 -3.86 10.79
CA ASP A 134 6.55 -5.06 11.40
C ASP A 134 5.51 -6.16 11.64
N THR A 135 4.30 -5.81 12.11
CA THR A 135 3.23 -6.80 12.31
C THR A 135 2.79 -7.45 10.99
N ALA A 136 2.80 -6.71 9.89
CA ALA A 136 2.49 -7.24 8.56
C ALA A 136 3.61 -8.19 8.07
N ALA A 137 4.87 -7.80 8.26
CA ALA A 137 6.03 -8.63 7.95
C ALA A 137 6.03 -9.94 8.76
N ASP A 138 5.79 -9.87 10.07
CA ASP A 138 5.68 -11.05 10.95
C ASP A 138 4.54 -11.98 10.49
N HIS A 139 3.45 -11.41 9.98
CA HIS A 139 2.34 -12.21 9.45
C HIS A 139 2.72 -12.88 8.13
N ALA A 140 3.39 -12.16 7.21
CA ALA A 140 3.91 -12.75 5.99
C ALA A 140 4.88 -13.91 6.27
N GLU A 141 5.78 -13.78 7.26
CA GLU A 141 6.65 -14.87 7.71
C GLU A 141 5.85 -16.08 8.21
N ARG A 142 4.79 -15.87 9.00
CA ARG A 142 3.90 -16.95 9.47
C ARG A 142 3.14 -17.65 8.34
N LEU A 143 2.91 -16.95 7.22
CA LEU A 143 2.33 -17.52 6.00
C LEU A 143 3.36 -18.28 5.15
N GLY A 144 4.63 -18.29 5.57
CA GLY A 144 5.72 -18.96 4.86
C GLY A 144 6.25 -18.17 3.67
N TRP A 145 5.93 -16.87 3.57
CA TRP A 145 6.44 -16.02 2.50
C TRP A 145 7.90 -15.66 2.75
N PHE A 146 8.65 -15.41 1.67
CA PHE A 146 9.95 -14.76 1.78
C PHE A 146 9.74 -13.34 2.32
N VAL A 147 10.49 -12.98 3.35
CA VAL A 147 10.46 -11.63 3.95
C VAL A 147 11.86 -11.05 4.01
N HIS A 148 12.06 -9.92 3.32
CA HIS A 148 13.26 -9.08 3.45
C HIS A 148 12.94 -7.89 4.35
N ARG A 149 13.79 -7.62 5.34
CA ARG A 149 13.68 -6.46 6.23
C ARG A 149 14.80 -5.49 5.95
N GLU A 150 14.47 -4.39 5.28
CA GLU A 150 15.37 -3.29 5.02
C GLU A 150 15.15 -2.18 6.05
N ASN A 151 16.24 -1.59 6.56
CA ASN A 151 16.16 -0.43 7.44
C ASN A 151 16.15 0.87 6.62
N ALA A 152 15.04 1.10 5.92
CA ALA A 152 14.82 2.29 5.10
C ALA A 152 13.71 3.16 5.71
N HIS A 153 12.83 3.71 4.88
CA HIS A 153 11.65 4.44 5.33
C HIS A 153 10.47 4.18 4.38
N HIS A 154 9.25 4.51 4.82
CA HIS A 154 8.03 4.16 4.07
C HIS A 154 8.03 4.70 2.62
N LEU A 155 8.60 5.89 2.40
CA LEU A 155 8.72 6.52 1.07
C LEU A 155 10.01 6.17 0.31
N ALA A 156 10.77 5.15 0.71
CA ALA A 156 12.01 4.76 0.02
C ALA A 156 11.75 4.31 -1.42
N ILE A 157 10.54 3.81 -1.71
CA ILE A 157 10.08 3.54 -3.09
C ILE A 157 10.17 4.76 -4.02
N LEU A 158 10.13 5.97 -3.47
CA LEU A 158 10.28 7.22 -4.21
C LEU A 158 11.69 7.82 -4.10
N THR A 159 12.33 7.73 -2.94
CA THR A 159 13.60 8.43 -2.67
C THR A 159 14.84 7.61 -3.01
N ASP A 160 14.74 6.28 -3.04
CA ASP A 160 15.81 5.36 -3.41
C ASP A 160 15.30 4.27 -4.39
N PRO A 161 14.91 4.66 -5.61
CA PRO A 161 14.28 3.75 -6.56
C PRO A 161 15.24 2.63 -7.02
N GLU A 162 16.55 2.87 -7.05
CA GLU A 162 17.53 1.86 -7.45
C GLU A 162 17.61 0.74 -6.41
N GLN A 163 17.76 1.08 -5.12
CA GLN A 163 17.77 0.09 -4.06
C GLN A 163 16.44 -0.69 -4.01
N MET A 164 15.31 0.00 -4.17
CA MET A 164 14.00 -0.66 -4.13
C MET A 164 13.78 -1.59 -5.33
N ALA A 165 14.30 -1.24 -6.52
CA ALA A 165 14.27 -2.15 -7.66
C ALA A 165 15.08 -3.42 -7.39
N ASP A 166 16.27 -3.31 -6.81
CA ASP A 166 17.10 -4.48 -6.44
C ASP A 166 16.39 -5.38 -5.43
N LEU A 167 15.77 -4.81 -4.39
CA LEU A 167 15.01 -5.59 -3.40
C LEU A 167 13.79 -6.30 -4.01
N ILE A 168 13.07 -5.63 -4.92
CA ILE A 168 11.96 -6.23 -5.66
C ILE A 168 12.46 -7.41 -6.51
N MET A 169 13.62 -7.28 -7.16
CA MET A 169 14.23 -8.36 -7.93
C MET A 169 14.65 -9.55 -7.05
N ILE A 170 15.12 -9.30 -5.83
CA ILE A 170 15.38 -10.36 -4.85
C ILE A 170 14.09 -11.10 -4.49
N GLY A 171 13.03 -10.36 -4.14
CA GLY A 171 11.72 -10.97 -3.83
C GLY A 171 11.16 -11.79 -5.00
N LEU A 172 11.35 -11.33 -6.24
CA LEU A 172 10.98 -12.04 -7.45
C LEU A 172 11.74 -13.37 -7.63
N ALA A 173 13.05 -13.36 -7.40
CA ALA A 173 13.87 -14.56 -7.49
C ALA A 173 13.40 -15.63 -6.50
N GLU A 174 13.08 -15.24 -5.26
CA GLU A 174 12.62 -16.15 -4.21
C GLU A 174 11.24 -16.74 -4.50
N ILE A 175 10.31 -15.95 -5.05
CA ILE A 175 9.01 -16.48 -5.51
C ILE A 175 9.19 -17.53 -6.61
N THR A 176 10.14 -17.34 -7.52
CA THR A 176 10.36 -18.26 -8.66
C THR A 176 10.98 -19.59 -8.23
N LEU A 177 11.64 -19.62 -7.07
CA LEU A 177 12.31 -20.81 -6.53
C LEU A 177 11.41 -21.66 -5.60
N ALA A 178 10.21 -21.18 -5.25
CA ALA A 178 9.25 -21.81 -4.34
C ALA A 178 8.12 -22.57 -5.07
#